data_AF-A0A1B3MQ15-F1
#
_entry.id   AF-A0A1B3MQ15-F1
#
_cell.length_a   1.000
_cell.length_b   1.000
_cell.length_c   1.000
_cell.angle_alpha   90.00
_cell.angle_beta   90.00
_cell.angle_gamma   90.00
#
_symmetry.space_group_name_H-M   'P 1'
#
loop_
_entity.id
_entity.type
_entity.pdbx_description
1 polymer ?
#
loop_
_entity_poly.entity_id
_entity_poly.type
_entity_poly.pdbx_seq_one_letter_code
_entity_poly.pdbx_strand_id
1 'polypeptide(L)'
;MLDGAREHPAGRVRVNAHRPAAVHLIMPRLPALARDCPDVLVELVVNDGFVDIVAERFDCGVRHAQGLQGDMISVRISDPVPLIFVASPHYLADHGRPEHPDDLAQHRCVSYRHASSGALHRWEFDQNGITSERAVPHNFVTNDVDVMRDAALAGLGVACLIKAQASHHLMAGDLIEVLSGWAPTLPPNHLYYPNRRQPTAAFRAFLAAMRL
;
A
#
# COMPACT_ATOMS: atom_id res chain seq x y z
N MET A 1 29.38 -3.60 37.14
CA MET A 1 29.30 -2.38 36.33
C MET A 1 30.04 -2.69 35.05
N LEU A 2 29.32 -3.01 33.97
CA LEU A 2 29.88 -3.25 32.64
C LEU A 2 29.07 -2.39 31.67
N ASP A 3 29.81 -1.64 30.88
CA ASP A 3 29.39 -0.42 30.20
C ASP A 3 28.23 -0.62 29.23
N GLY A 4 27.12 0.05 29.51
CA GLY A 4 26.05 0.29 28.55
C GLY A 4 26.48 1.35 27.54
N ALA A 5 27.46 1.01 26.69
CA ALA A 5 27.67 1.74 25.45
C ALA A 5 26.34 1.69 24.70
N ARG A 6 25.61 2.81 24.65
CA ARG A 6 24.50 2.99 23.72
C ARG A 6 25.07 2.64 22.35
N GLU A 7 24.73 1.47 21.81
CA GLU A 7 24.99 1.14 20.41
C GLU A 7 24.43 2.32 19.62
N HIS A 8 25.31 3.12 19.02
CA HIS A 8 24.90 4.18 18.10
C HIS A 8 24.56 3.47 16.79
N PRO A 9 23.28 3.29 16.44
CA PRO A 9 22.94 2.50 15.26
C PRO A 9 23.46 3.24 14.03
N ALA A 10 24.28 2.56 13.24
CA ALA A 10 24.90 3.11 12.05
C ALA A 10 24.95 2.08 10.93
N GLY A 11 24.93 2.57 9.69
CA GLY A 11 25.00 1.75 8.48
C GLY A 11 23.77 1.92 7.58
N ARG A 12 23.73 1.13 6.51
CA ARG A 12 22.65 1.19 5.51
C ARG A 12 21.58 0.13 5.76
N VAL A 13 20.32 0.51 5.55
CA VAL A 13 19.17 -0.38 5.46
C VAL A 13 18.52 -0.22 4.10
N ARG A 14 18.47 -1.28 3.30
CA ARG A 14 17.86 -1.30 1.98
C ARG A 14 16.50 -1.99 2.05
N VAL A 15 15.44 -1.25 1.74
CA VAL A 15 14.04 -1.68 1.91
C VAL A 15 13.34 -1.71 0.57
N ASN A 16 12.63 -2.79 0.28
CA ASN A 16 11.72 -2.85 -0.86
C ASN A 16 10.26 -2.75 -0.40
N ALA A 17 9.49 -1.79 -0.89
CA ALA A 17 8.10 -1.61 -0.49
C ALA A 17 7.19 -1.35 -1.68
N HIS A 18 5.93 -1.81 -1.60
CA HIS A 18 4.88 -1.36 -2.52
C HIS A 18 4.53 0.10 -2.24
N ARG A 19 4.00 0.80 -3.25
CA ARG A 19 3.81 2.25 -3.21
C ARG A 19 2.98 2.73 -2.02
N PRO A 20 1.81 2.15 -1.71
CA PRO A 20 1.04 2.52 -0.52
C PRO A 20 1.82 2.47 0.80
N ALA A 21 2.59 1.40 1.06
CA ALA A 21 3.36 1.30 2.30
C ALA A 21 4.53 2.29 2.34
N ALA A 22 5.20 2.52 1.20
CA ALA A 22 6.28 3.51 1.14
C ALA A 22 5.78 4.90 1.57
N VAL A 23 4.66 5.34 1.00
CA VAL A 23 4.13 6.70 1.20
C VAL A 23 3.37 6.87 2.51
N HIS A 24 2.49 5.93 2.85
CA HIS A 24 1.54 6.09 3.95
C HIS A 24 1.97 5.39 5.25
N LEU A 25 3.05 4.62 5.23
CA LEU A 25 3.51 3.86 6.40
C LEU A 25 4.97 4.13 6.76
N ILE A 26 5.90 3.95 5.80
CA ILE A 26 7.34 4.11 6.04
C ILE A 26 7.71 5.58 6.14
N MET A 27 7.36 6.38 5.12
CA MET A 27 7.74 7.79 5.05
C MET A 27 7.32 8.60 6.28
N PRO A 28 6.10 8.46 6.85
CA PRO A 28 5.72 9.21 8.05
C PRO A 28 6.56 8.89 9.30
N ARG A 29 7.21 7.71 9.34
CA ARG A 29 8.03 7.24 10.47
C ARG A 29 9.53 7.55 10.31
N LEU A 30 9.99 7.77 9.07
CA LEU A 30 11.40 8.09 8.79
C LEU A 30 11.92 9.36 9.49
N PRO A 31 11.15 10.46 9.64
CA PRO A 31 11.64 11.65 10.33
C PRO A 31 12.03 11.39 11.78
N ALA A 32 11.32 10.51 12.50
CA ALA A 32 11.69 10.13 13.85
C ALA A 32 12.98 9.32 13.87
N LEU A 33 13.08 8.29 13.00
CA LEU A 33 14.29 7.48 12.87
C LEU A 33 15.52 8.34 12.51
N ALA A 34 15.39 9.28 11.58
CA ALA A 34 16.50 10.15 11.18
C ALA A 34 16.98 11.08 12.29
N ARG A 35 16.10 11.49 13.21
CA ARG A 35 16.48 12.27 14.40
C ARG A 35 17.15 11.39 15.46
N ASP A 36 16.60 10.20 15.70
CA ASP A 36 17.04 9.33 16.79
C ASP A 36 18.28 8.48 16.42
N CYS A 37 18.51 8.25 15.12
CA CYS A 37 19.58 7.43 14.56
C CYS A 37 20.15 8.10 13.28
N PRO A 38 20.85 9.24 13.39
CA PRO A 38 21.29 10.04 12.24
C PRO A 38 22.30 9.33 11.32
N ASP A 39 23.03 8.34 11.84
CA ASP A 39 24.02 7.55 11.09
C ASP A 39 23.39 6.34 10.36
N VAL A 40 22.06 6.18 10.42
CA VAL A 40 21.32 5.18 9.65
C VAL A 40 20.89 5.73 8.30
N LEU A 41 21.49 5.20 7.24
CA LEU A 41 21.08 5.48 5.86
C LEU A 41 19.94 4.53 5.47
N VAL A 42 18.76 5.05 5.15
CA VAL A 42 17.66 4.25 4.60
C VAL A 42 17.62 4.42 3.08
N GLU A 43 17.81 3.31 2.36
CA GLU A 43 17.60 3.23 0.90
C GLU A 43 16.25 2.55 0.65
N LEU A 44 15.23 3.35 0.31
CA LEU A 44 13.88 2.85 0.04
C LEU A 44 13.65 2.71 -1.46
N VAL A 45 13.44 1.47 -1.92
CA VAL A 45 13.07 1.15 -3.30
C VAL A 45 11.57 0.86 -3.34
N VAL A 46 10.86 1.68 -4.12
CA VAL A 46 9.42 1.53 -4.33
C VAL A 46 9.17 0.66 -5.56
N ASN A 47 8.60 -0.51 -5.36
CA ASN A 47 8.28 -1.44 -6.44
C ASN A 47 7.07 -2.27 -6.03
N ASP A 48 6.00 -2.21 -6.82
CA ASP A 48 4.78 -2.99 -6.57
C ASP A 48 4.88 -4.44 -7.05
N GLY A 49 5.93 -4.79 -7.80
CA GLY A 49 6.26 -6.17 -8.13
C GLY A 49 6.83 -6.92 -6.93
N PHE A 50 6.55 -8.22 -6.83
CA PHE A 50 7.23 -9.15 -5.96
C PHE A 50 8.69 -9.32 -6.41
N VAL A 51 9.63 -9.08 -5.50
CA VAL A 51 11.07 -9.22 -5.74
C VAL A 51 11.66 -10.23 -4.76
N ASP A 52 12.63 -11.02 -5.22
CA ASP A 52 13.46 -11.82 -4.32
C ASP A 52 14.40 -10.88 -3.57
N ILE A 53 14.03 -10.57 -2.32
CA ILE A 53 14.78 -9.64 -1.48
C ILE A 53 16.19 -10.13 -1.17
N VAL A 54 16.44 -11.45 -1.22
CA VAL A 54 17.77 -12.03 -0.96
C VAL A 54 18.66 -11.85 -2.18
N ALA A 55 18.17 -12.25 -3.36
CA ALA A 55 18.91 -12.11 -4.61
C ALA A 55 19.24 -10.64 -4.91
N GLU A 56 18.29 -9.74 -4.66
CA GLU A 56 18.40 -8.29 -4.85
C GLU A 56 19.07 -7.56 -3.68
N ARG A 57 19.55 -8.29 -2.67
CA ARG A 57 20.30 -7.75 -1.51
C ARG A 57 19.55 -6.64 -0.75
N PHE A 58 18.23 -6.78 -0.62
CA PHE A 58 17.43 -6.00 0.32
C PHE A 58 17.53 -6.59 1.73
N ASP A 59 17.54 -5.73 2.74
CA ASP A 59 17.49 -6.14 4.14
C ASP A 59 16.08 -6.58 4.53
N CYS A 60 15.06 -5.97 3.94
CA CYS A 60 13.67 -6.37 4.12
C CYS A 60 12.76 -5.99 2.94
N GLY A 61 11.61 -6.65 2.88
CA GLY A 61 10.48 -6.24 2.07
C GLY A 61 9.29 -5.82 2.94
N VAL A 62 8.41 -4.97 2.39
CA VAL A 62 7.13 -4.61 3.00
C VAL A 62 6.00 -4.89 2.03
N ARG A 63 5.03 -5.72 2.41
CA ARG A 63 3.84 -6.10 1.61
C ARG A 63 2.64 -6.37 2.51
N HIS A 64 1.43 -6.41 1.95
CA HIS A 64 0.26 -6.99 2.61
C HIS A 64 0.55 -8.45 2.99
N ALA A 65 -0.06 -8.93 4.08
CA ALA A 65 0.13 -10.28 4.60
C ALA A 65 -0.39 -11.38 3.64
N GLN A 66 0.31 -11.66 2.54
CA GLN A 66 0.07 -12.80 1.65
C GLN A 66 1.38 -13.22 0.95
N GLY A 67 1.64 -14.54 0.86
CA GLY A 67 2.68 -15.10 -0.01
C GLY A 67 4.13 -14.81 0.39
N LEU A 68 4.45 -14.82 1.68
CA LEU A 68 5.85 -14.70 2.14
C LEU A 68 6.65 -15.95 1.71
N GLN A 69 7.82 -15.74 1.11
CA GLN A 69 8.67 -16.83 0.63
C GLN A 69 9.44 -17.50 1.78
N GLY A 70 9.31 -18.82 1.93
CA GLY A 70 10.20 -19.66 2.76
C GLY A 70 10.19 -19.36 4.26
N ASP A 71 11.34 -19.57 4.92
CA ASP A 71 11.54 -19.43 6.37
C ASP A 71 11.72 -17.96 6.84
N MET A 72 11.12 -16.97 6.16
CA MET A 72 11.31 -15.55 6.51
C MET A 72 10.61 -15.15 7.82
N ILE A 73 11.23 -14.24 8.57
CA ILE A 73 10.58 -13.60 9.72
C ILE A 73 9.61 -12.55 9.19
N SER A 74 8.40 -12.51 9.77
CA SER A 74 7.34 -11.57 9.41
C SER A 74 6.90 -10.76 10.63
N VAL A 75 6.87 -9.44 10.50
CA VAL A 75 6.45 -8.51 11.56
C VAL A 75 5.34 -7.63 11.02
N ARG A 76 4.16 -7.67 11.65
CA ARG A 76 3.07 -6.74 11.34
C ARG A 76 3.50 -5.32 11.69
N ILE A 77 3.32 -4.39 10.76
CA ILE A 77 3.73 -2.99 10.92
C ILE A 77 2.61 -1.97 10.66
N SER A 78 1.43 -2.41 10.24
CA SER A 78 0.22 -1.57 10.13
C SER A 78 -1.03 -2.28 10.64
N ASP A 79 -2.13 -1.54 10.73
CA ASP A 79 -3.47 -2.10 10.80
C ASP A 79 -3.97 -2.57 9.43
N PRO A 80 -5.09 -3.31 9.35
CA PRO A 80 -5.78 -3.58 8.10
C PRO A 80 -6.03 -2.28 7.32
N VAL A 81 -5.91 -2.35 5.99
CA VAL A 81 -5.88 -1.16 5.13
C VAL A 81 -7.21 -1.04 4.40
N PRO A 82 -8.12 -0.12 4.81
CA PRO A 82 -9.43 0.01 4.17
C PRO A 82 -9.28 0.52 2.73
N LEU A 83 -9.95 -0.15 1.80
CA LEU A 83 -10.17 0.37 0.46
C LEU A 83 -11.43 1.24 0.43
N ILE A 84 -11.51 2.07 -0.59
CA ILE A 84 -12.70 2.84 -0.94
C ILE A 84 -12.82 2.95 -2.46
N PHE A 85 -14.05 3.09 -2.95
CA PHE A 85 -14.32 3.46 -4.33
C PHE A 85 -14.57 4.95 -4.43
N VAL A 86 -13.96 5.60 -5.40
CA VAL A 86 -14.02 7.07 -5.57
C VAL A 86 -14.17 7.46 -7.03
N ALA A 87 -14.79 8.61 -7.27
CA ALA A 87 -14.84 9.28 -8.56
C ALA A 87 -14.87 10.80 -8.37
N SER A 88 -14.53 11.57 -9.41
CA SER A 88 -14.64 13.03 -9.34
C SER A 88 -16.08 13.51 -9.44
N PRO A 89 -16.43 14.68 -8.84
CA PRO A 89 -17.76 15.26 -8.94
C PRO A 89 -18.24 15.46 -10.38
N HIS A 90 -17.34 15.90 -11.28
CA HIS A 90 -17.70 16.12 -12.68
C HIS A 90 -18.04 14.81 -13.41
N TYR A 91 -17.29 13.74 -13.19
CA TYR A 91 -17.63 12.43 -13.76
C TYR A 91 -19.01 11.95 -13.31
N LEU A 92 -19.32 12.12 -12.02
CA LEU A 92 -20.61 11.74 -11.44
C LEU A 92 -21.77 12.61 -11.92
N ALA A 93 -21.52 13.88 -12.26
CA ALA A 93 -22.55 14.75 -12.85
C ALA A 93 -23.00 14.23 -14.23
N ASP A 94 -22.07 13.67 -15.01
CA ASP A 94 -22.35 13.19 -16.36
C ASP A 94 -22.86 11.73 -16.41
N HIS A 95 -22.46 10.90 -15.44
CA HIS A 95 -22.71 9.45 -15.45
C HIS A 95 -23.62 8.96 -14.32
N GLY A 96 -24.01 9.84 -13.40
CA GLY A 96 -24.69 9.45 -12.17
C GLY A 96 -23.74 8.87 -11.11
N ARG A 97 -24.27 8.60 -9.92
CA ARG A 97 -23.53 7.99 -8.80
C ARG A 97 -23.92 6.51 -8.66
N PRO A 98 -22.95 5.57 -8.71
CA PRO A 98 -23.26 4.17 -8.44
C PRO A 98 -23.51 3.97 -6.94
N GLU A 99 -24.60 3.28 -6.63
CA GLU A 99 -25.04 2.97 -5.26
C GLU A 99 -24.90 1.47 -4.94
N HIS A 100 -24.90 0.63 -5.98
CA HIS A 100 -24.71 -0.81 -5.91
C HIS A 100 -23.57 -1.28 -6.85
N PRO A 101 -22.78 -2.31 -6.50
CA PRO A 101 -21.71 -2.83 -7.37
C PRO A 101 -22.16 -3.17 -8.79
N ASP A 102 -23.39 -3.62 -8.96
CA ASP A 102 -23.95 -3.95 -10.28
C ASP A 102 -24.11 -2.71 -11.19
N ASP A 103 -24.23 -1.51 -10.62
CA ASP A 103 -24.30 -0.25 -11.38
C ASP A 103 -23.00 0.01 -12.15
N LEU A 104 -21.87 -0.56 -11.71
CA LEU A 104 -20.57 -0.41 -12.37
C LEU A 104 -20.55 -0.94 -13.81
N ALA A 105 -21.51 -1.78 -14.20
CA ALA A 105 -21.67 -2.19 -15.59
C ALA A 105 -21.92 -1.00 -16.54
N GLN A 106 -22.45 0.11 -16.03
CA GLN A 106 -22.70 1.35 -16.79
C GLN A 106 -21.64 2.44 -16.55
N HIS A 107 -20.62 2.15 -15.75
CA HIS A 107 -19.56 3.10 -15.43
C HIS A 107 -18.22 2.72 -16.05
N ARG A 108 -17.41 3.74 -16.31
CA ARG A 108 -15.99 3.56 -16.58
C ARG A 108 -15.28 3.20 -15.27
N CYS A 109 -14.41 2.19 -15.31
CA CYS A 109 -13.58 1.86 -14.15
C CYS A 109 -12.08 1.92 -14.47
N VAL A 110 -11.33 2.45 -13.52
CA VAL A 110 -9.87 2.52 -13.51
C VAL A 110 -9.34 1.24 -12.86
N SER A 111 -8.57 0.48 -13.63
CA SER A 111 -8.14 -0.87 -13.24
C SER A 111 -6.65 -0.94 -12.97
N TYR A 112 -6.28 -1.68 -11.92
CA TYR A 112 -4.90 -1.94 -11.59
C TYR A 112 -4.38 -3.19 -12.29
N ARG A 113 -3.18 -3.14 -12.87
CA ARG A 113 -2.47 -4.30 -13.39
C ARG A 113 -1.33 -4.66 -12.44
N HIS A 114 -1.37 -5.87 -11.90
CA HIS A 114 -0.31 -6.38 -11.03
C HIS A 114 1.00 -6.51 -11.80
N ALA A 115 2.03 -5.77 -11.38
CA ALA A 115 3.30 -5.71 -12.08
C ALA A 115 3.99 -7.09 -12.22
N SER A 116 3.85 -7.97 -11.23
CA SER A 116 4.49 -9.30 -11.26
C SER A 116 3.74 -10.35 -12.05
N SER A 117 2.41 -10.43 -11.89
CA SER A 117 1.62 -11.48 -12.56
C SER A 117 1.07 -11.02 -13.91
N GLY A 118 1.07 -9.72 -14.19
CA GLY A 118 0.38 -9.13 -15.34
C GLY A 118 -1.14 -9.17 -15.25
N ALA A 119 -1.70 -9.82 -14.21
CA ALA A 119 -3.14 -9.97 -14.02
C ALA A 119 -3.79 -8.61 -13.70
N LEU A 120 -5.02 -8.42 -14.16
CA LEU A 120 -5.84 -7.32 -13.69
C LEU A 120 -6.31 -7.61 -12.27
N HIS A 121 -6.27 -6.59 -11.42
CA HIS A 121 -6.86 -6.67 -10.09
C HIS A 121 -8.37 -6.88 -10.22
N ARG A 122 -8.86 -7.93 -9.57
CA ARG A 122 -10.29 -8.23 -9.50
C ARG A 122 -10.92 -7.35 -8.43
N TRP A 123 -12.04 -6.73 -8.76
CA TRP A 123 -12.77 -5.92 -7.81
C TRP A 123 -13.57 -6.84 -6.90
N GLU A 124 -13.22 -6.80 -5.62
CA GLU A 124 -13.92 -7.45 -4.54
C GLU A 124 -14.84 -6.42 -3.88
N PHE A 125 -16.01 -6.88 -3.45
CA PHE A 125 -16.99 -6.09 -2.72
C PHE A 125 -17.40 -6.88 -1.48
N ASP A 126 -17.35 -6.24 -0.32
CA ASP A 126 -17.80 -6.83 0.94
C ASP A 126 -19.18 -6.30 1.29
N GLN A 127 -20.10 -7.20 1.62
CA GLN A 127 -21.36 -6.83 2.24
C GLN A 127 -21.62 -7.76 3.42
N ASN A 128 -21.64 -7.21 4.63
CA ASN A 128 -21.87 -7.94 5.87
C ASN A 128 -20.92 -9.15 6.06
N GLY A 129 -19.65 -9.02 5.66
CA GLY A 129 -18.65 -10.07 5.75
C GLY A 129 -18.73 -11.14 4.65
N ILE A 130 -19.61 -10.96 3.66
CA ILE A 130 -19.66 -11.77 2.45
C ILE A 130 -18.92 -11.00 1.36
N THR A 131 -17.73 -11.46 1.02
CA THR A 131 -16.96 -10.93 -0.11
C THR A 131 -17.43 -11.57 -1.41
N SER A 132 -17.69 -10.75 -2.42
CA SER A 132 -18.01 -11.21 -3.76
C SER A 132 -17.17 -10.48 -4.80
N GLU A 133 -16.76 -11.19 -5.84
CA GLU A 133 -16.06 -10.60 -6.97
C GLU A 133 -17.09 -10.17 -8.04
N ARG A 134 -16.82 -9.05 -8.72
CA ARG A 134 -17.54 -8.66 -9.94
C ARG A 134 -16.56 -8.26 -11.03
N ALA A 135 -16.85 -8.66 -12.26
CA ALA A 135 -16.18 -8.10 -13.43
C ALA A 135 -16.66 -6.66 -13.64
N VAL A 136 -15.72 -5.75 -13.84
CA VAL A 136 -15.99 -4.33 -14.08
C VAL A 136 -15.42 -3.92 -15.44
N PRO A 137 -15.99 -2.93 -16.15
CA PRO A 137 -15.40 -2.40 -17.37
C PRO A 137 -13.98 -1.85 -17.14
N HIS A 138 -13.02 -2.20 -18.00
CA HIS A 138 -11.62 -1.77 -17.86
C HIS A 138 -11.28 -0.64 -18.84
N ASN A 139 -11.73 0.58 -18.57
CA ASN A 139 -11.60 1.70 -19.50
C ASN A 139 -10.21 2.36 -19.48
N PHE A 140 -9.55 2.30 -18.33
CA PHE A 140 -8.17 2.72 -18.17
C PHE A 140 -7.45 1.72 -17.27
N VAL A 141 -6.24 1.33 -17.66
CA VAL A 141 -5.45 0.33 -16.93
C VAL A 141 -4.08 0.90 -16.63
N THR A 142 -3.66 0.86 -15.37
CA THR A 142 -2.33 1.28 -14.91
C THR A 142 -1.81 0.30 -13.86
N ASN A 143 -0.51 0.32 -13.59
CA ASN A 143 0.12 -0.44 -12.50
C ASN A 143 0.63 0.47 -11.37
N ASP A 144 0.16 1.72 -11.32
CA ASP A 144 0.52 2.69 -10.29
C ASP A 144 -0.75 3.29 -9.66
N VAL A 145 -0.83 3.22 -8.34
CA VAL A 145 -2.00 3.67 -7.58
C VAL A 145 -2.19 5.18 -7.62
N ASP A 146 -1.13 5.99 -7.73
CA ASP A 146 -1.25 7.45 -7.85
C ASP A 146 -1.78 7.82 -9.23
N VAL A 147 -1.35 7.10 -10.27
CA VAL A 147 -1.94 7.25 -11.60
C VAL A 147 -3.43 6.87 -11.58
N MET A 148 -3.85 5.89 -10.77
CA MET A 148 -5.27 5.59 -10.59
C MET A 148 -6.03 6.74 -9.92
N ARG A 149 -5.47 7.33 -8.86
CA ARG A 149 -6.04 8.50 -8.19
C ARG A 149 -6.18 9.67 -9.16
N ASP A 150 -5.13 9.98 -9.91
CA ASP A 150 -5.10 11.11 -10.83
C ASP A 150 -6.07 10.89 -12.00
N ALA A 151 -6.23 9.64 -12.45
CA ALA A 151 -7.26 9.29 -13.43
C ALA A 151 -8.68 9.51 -12.88
N ALA A 152 -8.96 9.16 -11.63
CA ALA A 152 -10.26 9.42 -11.00
C ALA A 152 -10.52 10.94 -10.87
N LEU A 153 -9.52 11.71 -10.43
CA LEU A 153 -9.57 13.18 -10.35
C LEU A 153 -9.86 13.81 -11.72
N ALA A 154 -9.21 13.33 -12.77
CA ALA A 154 -9.43 13.77 -14.14
C ALA A 154 -10.75 13.25 -14.77
N GLY A 155 -11.58 12.53 -14.01
CA GLY A 155 -12.90 12.07 -14.45
C GLY A 155 -12.86 10.90 -15.44
N LEU A 156 -11.80 10.07 -15.43
CA LEU A 156 -11.72 8.90 -16.30
C LEU A 156 -12.61 7.75 -15.86
N GLY A 157 -13.10 7.77 -14.62
CA GLY A 157 -14.01 6.74 -14.09
C GLY A 157 -13.93 6.58 -12.58
N VAL A 158 -14.52 5.48 -12.09
CA VAL A 158 -14.44 5.04 -10.70
C VAL A 158 -13.10 4.33 -10.48
N ALA A 159 -12.40 4.66 -9.40
CA ALA A 159 -11.18 3.97 -8.96
C ALA A 159 -11.37 3.35 -7.57
N CYS A 160 -10.75 2.19 -7.36
CA CYS A 160 -10.59 1.59 -6.03
C CYS A 160 -9.21 1.97 -5.48
N LEU A 161 -9.15 2.68 -4.37
CA LEU A 161 -7.92 3.18 -3.75
C LEU A 161 -7.88 2.80 -2.27
N ILE A 162 -6.70 2.86 -1.65
CA ILE A 162 -6.64 2.85 -0.19
C ILE A 162 -7.17 4.18 0.36
N LYS A 163 -7.90 4.13 1.47
CA LYS A 163 -8.52 5.33 2.05
C LYS A 163 -7.53 6.47 2.28
N ALA A 164 -6.35 6.16 2.82
CA ALA A 164 -5.32 7.16 3.13
C ALA A 164 -4.82 7.93 1.90
N GLN A 165 -4.85 7.32 0.71
CA GLN A 165 -4.43 7.95 -0.54
C GLN A 165 -5.48 8.94 -1.06
N ALA A 166 -6.76 8.70 -0.76
CA ALA A 166 -7.86 9.56 -1.20
C ALA A 166 -8.25 10.63 -0.16
N SER A 167 -7.88 10.46 1.11
CA SER A 167 -8.33 11.30 2.23
C SER A 167 -8.25 12.80 1.96
N HIS A 168 -7.13 13.29 1.42
CA HIS A 168 -6.96 14.72 1.15
C HIS A 168 -7.98 15.24 0.11
N HIS A 169 -8.19 14.49 -0.97
CA HIS A 169 -9.12 14.86 -2.04
C HIS A 169 -10.58 14.68 -1.65
N LEU A 170 -10.89 13.72 -0.78
CA LEU A 170 -12.22 13.61 -0.16
C LEU A 170 -12.52 14.84 0.70
N MET A 171 -11.55 15.30 1.50
CA MET A 171 -11.70 16.49 2.33
C MET A 171 -11.85 17.77 1.50
N ALA A 172 -11.11 17.86 0.38
CA ALA A 172 -11.19 18.99 -0.54
C ALA A 172 -12.46 18.98 -1.42
N GLY A 173 -13.15 17.83 -1.53
CA GLY A 173 -14.29 17.66 -2.43
C GLY A 173 -13.91 17.37 -3.89
N ASP A 174 -12.63 17.15 -4.19
CA ASP A 174 -12.15 16.78 -5.54
C ASP A 174 -12.52 15.35 -5.91
N LEU A 175 -12.69 14.48 -4.90
CA LEU A 175 -13.20 13.13 -5.03
C LEU A 175 -14.41 12.94 -4.13
N ILE A 176 -15.34 12.11 -4.58
CA ILE A 176 -16.51 11.67 -3.83
C ILE A 176 -16.42 10.16 -3.67
N GLU A 177 -16.61 9.69 -2.44
CA GLU A 177 -16.75 8.26 -2.16
C GLU A 177 -18.06 7.74 -2.78
N VAL A 178 -17.98 6.65 -3.52
CA VAL A 178 -19.13 5.94 -4.09
C VAL A 178 -19.15 4.52 -3.57
N LEU A 179 -20.29 3.82 -3.69
CA LEU A 179 -20.42 2.46 -3.16
C LEU A 179 -19.97 2.37 -1.69
N SER A 180 -20.33 3.36 -0.87
CA SER A 180 -19.97 3.37 0.55
C SER A 180 -20.50 2.13 1.25
N GLY A 181 -19.63 1.46 2.01
CA GLY A 181 -19.95 0.21 2.70
C GLY A 181 -19.72 -1.06 1.86
N TRP A 182 -19.33 -0.95 0.59
CA TRP A 182 -19.03 -2.10 -0.26
C TRP A 182 -17.54 -2.42 -0.39
N ALA A 183 -16.66 -1.49 -0.04
CA ALA A 183 -15.22 -1.69 -0.23
C ALA A 183 -14.64 -2.65 0.82
N PRO A 184 -13.85 -3.65 0.39
CA PRO A 184 -13.20 -4.57 1.32
C PRO A 184 -12.03 -3.89 2.03
N THR A 185 -11.50 -4.57 3.06
CA THR A 185 -10.30 -4.12 3.77
C THR A 185 -9.15 -5.07 3.45
N LEU A 186 -8.04 -4.52 2.96
CA LEU A 186 -6.83 -5.32 2.71
C LEU A 186 -6.19 -5.77 4.02
N PRO A 187 -5.48 -6.91 4.03
CA PRO A 187 -4.70 -7.34 5.17
C PRO A 187 -3.67 -6.30 5.61
N PRO A 188 -3.26 -6.32 6.89
CA PRO A 188 -2.15 -5.51 7.38
C PRO A 188 -0.89 -5.63 6.54
N ASN A 189 -0.10 -4.56 6.54
CA ASN A 189 1.26 -4.60 6.02
C ASN A 189 2.19 -5.30 7.00
N HIS A 190 3.04 -6.14 6.44
CA HIS A 190 4.08 -6.86 7.14
C HIS A 190 5.44 -6.48 6.56
N LEU A 191 6.41 -6.29 7.45
CA LEU A 191 7.83 -6.24 7.12
C LEU A 191 8.37 -7.66 7.24
N TYR A 192 8.99 -8.17 6.18
CA TYR A 192 9.57 -9.51 6.13
C TYR A 192 11.06 -9.48 5.78
N TYR A 193 11.82 -10.41 6.34
CA TYR A 193 13.28 -10.50 6.15
C TYR A 193 13.83 -11.92 6.41
N PRO A 194 15.03 -12.27 5.90
CA PRO A 194 15.58 -13.63 6.03
C PRO A 194 15.97 -14.01 7.48
N ASN A 195 15.63 -15.24 7.89
CA ASN A 195 15.86 -15.76 9.25
C ASN A 195 17.28 -16.33 9.50
N ARG A 196 18.33 -15.82 8.86
CA ARG A 196 19.67 -16.48 8.90
C ARG A 196 20.87 -15.57 9.18
N ARG A 197 20.66 -14.36 9.69
CA ARG A 197 21.73 -13.46 10.16
C ARG A 197 21.30 -12.72 11.41
N GLN A 198 22.25 -12.38 12.30
CA GLN A 198 22.00 -11.35 13.29
C GLN A 198 21.72 -10.03 12.55
N PRO A 199 20.57 -9.39 12.75
CA PRO A 199 20.24 -8.12 12.11
C PRO A 199 21.24 -7.05 12.52
N THR A 200 21.68 -6.19 11.60
CA THR A 200 22.60 -5.07 11.91
C THR A 200 21.96 -4.09 12.89
N ALA A 201 22.76 -3.28 13.60
CA ALA A 201 22.22 -2.25 14.49
C ALA A 201 21.28 -1.28 13.74
N ALA A 202 21.66 -0.86 12.52
CA ALA A 202 20.83 -0.04 11.65
C ALA A 202 19.49 -0.71 11.31
N PHE A 203 19.50 -2.00 10.94
CA PHE A 203 18.26 -2.70 10.62
C PHE A 203 17.37 -2.92 11.86
N ARG A 204 17.96 -3.18 13.03
CA ARG A 204 17.20 -3.26 14.30
C ARG A 204 16.52 -1.93 14.62
N ALA A 205 17.22 -0.81 14.45
CA ALA A 205 16.66 0.53 14.66
C ALA A 205 15.52 0.82 13.67
N PHE A 206 15.71 0.51 12.38
CA PHE A 206 14.65 0.63 11.38
C PHE A 206 13.43 -0.25 11.72
N LEU A 207 13.64 -1.52 12.04
CA LEU A 207 12.57 -2.44 12.41
C LEU A 207 11.79 -1.96 13.64
N ALA A 208 12.49 -1.42 14.66
CA ALA A 208 11.85 -0.85 15.84
C ALA A 208 10.98 0.37 15.47
N ALA A 209 11.51 1.28 14.65
CA ALA A 209 10.77 2.45 14.19
C ALA A 209 9.55 2.12 13.32
N MET A 210 9.52 0.94 12.69
CA MET A 210 8.39 0.48 11.86
C MET A 210 7.35 -0.34 12.62
N ARG A 211 7.59 -0.72 13.88
CA ARG A 211 6.55 -1.42 14.66
C ARG A 211 5.41 -0.47 15.04
N LEU A 212 4.25 -1.05 15.29
CA LEU A 212 3.12 -0.36 15.93
C LEU A 212 3.46 -0.04 17.39
#